data_AF-A0A7C5T9J3-F1
#
_entry.id   AF-A0A7C5T9J3-F1
#
_cell.length_a   1.000
_cell.length_b   1.000
_cell.length_c   1.000
_cell.angle_alpha   90.00
_cell.angle_beta   90.00
_cell.angle_gamma   90.00
#
_symmetry.space_group_name_H-M   'P 1'
#
loop_
_entity.id
_entity.type
_entity.pdbx_description
1 polymer ?
#
loop_
_entity_poly.entity_id
_entity_poly.type
_entity_poly.pdbx_seq_one_letter_code
_entity_poly.pdbx_strand_id
1 'polypeptide(L)'
;MRIFEKLWESKVTGLRFGEINFDESDGSTFAEIRYNLESEIKKFDFIVARIKTKFSHNFLKFPETYTENIKKDFKLLSDLGFTFQDVQIFFSVEMRSKIFADPLDTSKWPDIIFKQNLDESETNFLLNFLPNNFRFSWYFKEIPEIAEKIYRKWIEEIILSDDGIYIFASNKYDSSKFGFFGAKNVNFSARFPLMFSQG
;
A
#
# COMPACT_ATOMS: atom_id res chain seq x y z
N MET A 1 17.81 -16.62 3.01
CA MET A 1 16.59 -15.81 2.81
C MET A 1 15.57 -16.64 2.04
N ARG A 2 14.31 -16.72 2.49
CA ARG A 2 13.23 -17.54 1.88
C ARG A 2 12.13 -16.65 1.30
N ILE A 3 11.36 -17.17 0.34
CA ILE A 3 10.15 -16.51 -0.14
C ILE A 3 9.02 -16.80 0.86
N PHE A 4 8.40 -15.75 1.40
CA PHE A 4 7.25 -15.88 2.28
C PHE A 4 5.97 -15.81 1.45
N GLU A 5 5.10 -16.80 1.60
CA GLU A 5 3.79 -16.74 0.95
C GLU A 5 2.91 -15.67 1.62
N LYS A 6 2.31 -14.83 0.78
CA LYS A 6 1.36 -13.80 1.15
C LYS A 6 -0.05 -14.37 1.11
N LEU A 7 -0.39 -15.19 2.11
CA LEU A 7 -1.64 -15.97 2.14
C LEU A 7 -2.91 -15.14 1.89
N TRP A 8 -2.96 -13.92 2.40
CA TRP A 8 -4.12 -13.04 2.19
C TRP A 8 -4.20 -12.59 0.73
N GLU A 9 -3.13 -12.01 0.16
CA GLU A 9 -3.08 -11.63 -1.26
C GLU A 9 -3.32 -12.84 -2.17
N SER A 10 -2.77 -14.01 -1.83
CA SER A 10 -2.99 -15.25 -2.59
C SER A 10 -4.47 -15.64 -2.62
N LYS A 11 -5.15 -15.58 -1.46
CA LYS A 11 -6.57 -15.89 -1.35
C LYS A 11 -7.45 -14.91 -2.14
N VAL A 12 -7.10 -13.62 -2.12
CA VAL A 12 -7.88 -12.58 -2.82
C VAL A 12 -7.77 -12.69 -4.33
N THR A 13 -6.59 -13.05 -4.82
CA THR A 13 -6.27 -13.02 -6.25
C THR A 13 -6.44 -14.37 -6.93
N GLY A 14 -6.34 -15.47 -6.18
CA GLY A 14 -6.26 -16.84 -6.68
C GLY A 14 -4.88 -17.24 -7.19
N LEU A 15 -3.87 -16.40 -6.99
CA LEU A 15 -2.49 -16.60 -7.45
C LEU A 15 -1.58 -16.85 -6.24
N ARG A 16 -0.50 -17.61 -6.41
CA ARG A 16 0.48 -17.84 -5.34
C ARG A 16 1.42 -16.65 -5.25
N PHE A 17 1.14 -15.75 -4.30
CA PHE A 17 1.94 -14.55 -4.05
C PHE A 17 3.07 -14.82 -3.07
N GLY A 18 4.30 -14.50 -3.48
CA GLY A 18 5.50 -14.52 -2.67
C GLY A 18 6.00 -13.12 -2.33
N GLU A 19 6.60 -12.97 -1.16
CA GLU A 19 7.32 -11.76 -0.77
C GLU A 19 8.70 -12.13 -0.23
N ILE A 20 9.69 -11.35 -0.64
CA ILE A 20 11.05 -11.43 -0.13
C ILE A 20 11.37 -10.08 0.48
N ASN A 21 11.80 -10.08 1.74
CA ASN A 21 12.26 -8.88 2.42
C ASN A 21 13.79 -8.91 2.51
N PHE A 22 14.42 -7.91 1.93
CA PHE A 22 15.85 -7.67 2.06
C PHE A 22 16.04 -6.62 3.16
N ASP A 23 16.65 -7.04 4.26
CA ASP A 23 17.10 -6.15 5.32
C ASP A 23 18.64 -6.11 5.31
N GLU A 24 19.24 -4.92 5.44
CA GLU A 24 20.70 -4.74 5.43
C GLU A 24 21.39 -5.55 6.55
N SER A 25 20.64 -5.97 7.57
CA SER A 25 21.14 -6.77 8.70
C SER A 25 21.30 -8.27 8.43
N ASP A 26 20.76 -8.81 7.33
CA ASP A 26 20.52 -10.25 7.23
C ASP A 26 21.76 -11.10 6.93
N GLY A 27 22.94 -10.48 6.75
CA GLY A 27 24.25 -11.14 6.65
C GLY A 27 24.40 -12.20 5.53
N SER A 28 23.34 -12.43 4.77
CA SER A 28 23.24 -13.46 3.73
C SER A 28 24.02 -13.01 2.51
N THR A 29 24.81 -13.91 1.94
CA THR A 29 25.56 -13.60 0.72
C THR A 29 24.61 -13.62 -0.49
N PHE A 30 24.95 -12.85 -1.53
CA PHE A 30 24.16 -12.81 -2.76
C PHE A 30 24.05 -14.20 -3.44
N ALA A 31 25.10 -15.01 -3.39
CA ALA A 31 25.09 -16.36 -3.95
C ALA A 31 24.04 -17.26 -3.26
N GLU A 32 23.91 -17.15 -1.93
CA GLU A 32 22.88 -17.87 -1.17
C GLU A 32 21.49 -17.36 -1.50
N ILE A 33 21.31 -16.04 -1.68
CA ILE A 33 20.03 -15.47 -2.07
C ILE A 33 19.60 -16.01 -3.44
N ARG A 34 20.50 -15.94 -4.43
CA ARG A 34 20.24 -16.43 -5.79
C ARG A 34 19.88 -17.91 -5.81
N TYR A 35 20.67 -18.76 -5.16
CA TYR A 35 20.43 -20.20 -5.11
C TYR A 35 19.07 -20.54 -4.50
N ASN A 36 18.72 -19.90 -3.37
CA ASN A 36 17.43 -20.10 -2.73
C ASN A 36 16.27 -19.64 -3.63
N LEU A 37 16.40 -18.48 -4.27
CA LEU A 37 15.37 -17.94 -5.16
C LEU A 37 15.12 -18.82 -6.38
N GLU A 38 16.17 -19.25 -7.09
CA GLU A 38 16.03 -20.11 -8.27
C GLU A 38 15.31 -21.44 -7.95
N SER A 39 15.46 -21.95 -6.71
CA SER A 39 14.82 -23.18 -6.25
C SER A 39 13.34 -22.99 -5.84
N GLU A 40 12.97 -21.82 -5.32
CA GLU A 40 11.64 -21.56 -4.77
C GLU A 40 10.73 -20.78 -5.72
N ILE A 41 11.28 -20.00 -6.65
CA ILE A 41 10.53 -19.09 -7.53
C ILE A 41 9.41 -19.78 -8.32
N LYS A 42 9.64 -21.03 -8.74
CA LYS A 42 8.66 -21.84 -9.50
C LYS A 42 7.39 -22.18 -8.71
N LYS A 43 7.40 -22.00 -7.39
CA LYS A 43 6.25 -22.24 -6.51
C LYS A 43 5.28 -21.06 -6.46
N PHE A 44 5.67 -19.91 -7.02
CA PHE A 44 4.90 -18.68 -6.96
C PHE A 44 4.56 -18.21 -8.36
N ASP A 45 3.38 -17.62 -8.51
CA ASP A 45 2.96 -17.00 -9.76
C ASP A 45 3.47 -15.55 -9.82
N PHE A 46 3.65 -14.92 -8.64
CA PHE A 46 4.19 -13.57 -8.49
C PHE A 46 5.07 -13.46 -7.26
N ILE A 47 6.15 -12.70 -7.37
CA ILE A 47 7.05 -12.43 -6.24
C ILE A 47 7.36 -10.94 -6.18
N VAL A 48 7.18 -10.37 -4.99
CA VAL A 48 7.56 -8.99 -4.68
C VAL A 48 8.84 -9.01 -3.84
N ALA A 49 9.86 -8.30 -4.30
CA ALA A 49 11.05 -8.03 -3.51
C ALA A 49 10.92 -6.65 -2.85
N ARG A 50 11.03 -6.58 -1.53
CA ARG A 50 11.09 -5.32 -0.78
C ARG A 50 12.50 -5.14 -0.24
N ILE A 51 13.11 -4.01 -0.56
CA ILE A 51 14.40 -3.61 0.03
C ILE A 51 14.11 -2.55 1.07
N LYS A 52 14.45 -2.84 2.33
CA LYS A 52 14.40 -1.84 3.39
C LYS A 52 15.73 -1.09 3.40
N THR A 53 15.65 0.23 3.27
CA THR A 53 16.80 1.12 3.40
C THR A 53 16.53 2.15 4.50
N LYS A 54 17.57 2.59 5.19
CA LYS A 54 17.44 3.64 6.21
C LYS A 54 17.01 4.94 5.54
N PHE A 55 15.93 5.53 6.04
CA PHE A 55 15.47 6.82 5.59
C PHE A 55 16.56 7.88 5.76
N SER A 56 16.89 8.59 4.68
CA SER A 56 17.80 9.73 4.69
C SER A 56 17.03 11.00 4.34
N HIS A 57 17.19 12.06 5.13
CA HIS A 57 16.59 13.36 4.82
C HIS A 57 17.07 13.94 3.48
N ASN A 58 18.19 13.47 2.94
CA ASN A 58 18.64 13.81 1.59
C ASN A 58 17.68 13.31 0.51
N PHE A 59 16.91 12.25 0.77
CA PHE A 59 15.83 11.79 -0.12
C PHE A 59 14.82 12.90 -0.39
N LEU A 60 14.42 13.65 0.64
CA LEU A 60 13.42 14.73 0.50
C LEU A 60 13.96 15.91 -0.33
N LYS A 61 15.27 16.09 -0.37
CA LYS A 61 15.93 17.17 -1.11
C LYS A 61 16.26 16.77 -2.55
N PHE A 62 16.61 15.50 -2.77
CA PHE A 62 17.06 14.97 -4.07
C PHE A 62 16.49 13.56 -4.31
N PRO A 63 15.16 13.44 -4.56
CA PRO A 63 14.49 12.14 -4.66
C PRO A 63 14.95 11.31 -5.87
N GLU A 64 15.26 11.97 -7.00
CA GLU A 64 15.73 11.31 -8.22
C GLU A 64 17.10 10.64 -8.02
N THR A 65 18.07 11.38 -7.48
CA THR A 65 19.42 10.88 -7.20
C THR A 65 19.42 9.72 -6.22
N TYR A 66 18.56 9.77 -5.20
CA TYR A 66 18.46 8.67 -4.24
C TYR A 66 17.80 7.44 -4.85
N THR A 67 16.78 7.62 -5.70
CA THR A 67 16.16 6.52 -6.46
C THR A 67 17.16 5.87 -7.40
N GLU A 68 17.99 6.66 -8.09
CA GLU A 68 19.07 6.13 -8.94
C GLU A 68 20.13 5.36 -8.15
N ASN A 69 20.45 5.79 -6.93
CA ASN A 69 21.38 5.07 -6.06
C ASN A 69 20.78 3.72 -5.60
N ILE A 70 19.50 3.69 -5.19
CA ILE A 70 18.80 2.42 -4.88
C ILE A 70 18.78 1.51 -6.12
N LYS A 71 18.55 2.07 -7.32
CA LYS A 71 18.55 1.28 -8.57
C LYS A 71 19.92 0.67 -8.89
N LYS A 72 21.03 1.28 -8.46
CA LYS A 72 22.37 0.68 -8.61
C LYS A 72 22.52 -0.57 -7.73
N ASP A 73 21.97 -0.54 -6.53
CA ASP A 73 21.90 -1.70 -5.62
C ASP A 73 20.93 -2.79 -6.13
N PHE A 74 20.03 -2.43 -7.06
CA PHE A 74 19.03 -3.31 -7.67
C PHE A 74 19.55 -4.16 -8.84
N LYS A 75 20.76 -3.92 -9.36
CA LYS A 75 21.30 -4.65 -10.53
C LYS A 75 21.23 -6.18 -10.35
N LEU A 76 21.42 -6.63 -9.12
CA LEU A 76 21.38 -8.04 -8.73
C LEU A 76 19.97 -8.66 -8.82
N LEU A 77 18.93 -7.89 -8.53
CA LEU A 77 17.54 -8.31 -8.65
C LEU A 77 17.06 -8.27 -10.11
N SER A 78 17.54 -7.31 -10.90
CA SER A 78 17.24 -7.30 -12.33
C SER A 78 17.78 -8.52 -13.05
N ASP A 79 18.94 -9.06 -12.64
CA ASP A 79 19.48 -10.32 -13.20
C ASP A 79 18.59 -11.54 -12.91
N LEU A 80 17.74 -11.46 -11.89
CA LEU A 80 16.74 -12.47 -11.54
C LEU A 80 15.36 -12.19 -12.15
N GLY A 81 15.26 -11.17 -13.01
CA GLY A 81 14.02 -10.81 -13.71
C GLY A 81 13.08 -9.89 -12.93
N PHE A 82 13.51 -9.31 -11.81
CA PHE A 82 12.70 -8.32 -11.10
C PHE A 82 12.76 -6.96 -11.81
N THR A 83 11.61 -6.30 -11.90
CA THR A 83 11.49 -4.91 -12.38
C THR A 83 11.27 -3.98 -11.19
N PHE A 84 11.95 -2.83 -11.19
CA PHE A 84 11.75 -1.79 -10.19
C PHE A 84 10.34 -1.20 -10.32
N GLN A 85 9.57 -1.19 -9.22
CA GLN A 85 8.19 -0.70 -9.20
C GLN A 85 8.07 0.71 -8.59
N ASP A 86 8.51 0.90 -7.34
CA ASP A 86 8.31 2.17 -6.61
C ASP A 86 9.23 2.33 -5.39
N VAL A 87 9.27 3.54 -4.81
CA VAL A 87 9.85 3.85 -3.49
C VAL A 87 8.72 4.24 -2.53
N GLN A 88 8.67 3.57 -1.39
CA GLN A 88 7.70 3.87 -0.33
C GLN A 88 8.39 4.47 0.89
N ILE A 89 7.84 5.58 1.39
CA ILE A 89 8.23 6.17 2.66
C ILE A 89 7.12 5.90 3.67
N PHE A 90 7.49 5.31 4.81
CA PHE A 90 6.58 5.08 5.92
C PHE A 90 6.83 6.11 7.00
N PHE A 91 5.77 6.83 7.38
CA PHE A 91 5.76 7.67 8.57
C PHE A 91 4.91 6.98 9.63
N SER A 92 5.43 6.88 10.85
CA SER A 92 4.65 6.49 12.02
C SER A 92 4.46 7.72 12.91
N VAL A 93 3.24 7.89 13.41
CA VAL A 93 2.91 8.90 14.42
C VAL A 93 2.32 8.17 15.61
N GLU A 94 2.82 8.48 16.81
CA GLU A 94 2.27 7.91 18.02
C GLU A 94 0.85 8.43 18.25
N MET A 95 -0.07 7.52 18.58
CA MET A 95 -1.47 7.84 18.86
C MET A 95 -1.63 8.83 20.02
N ARG A 96 -0.68 8.87 20.94
CA ARG A 96 -0.64 9.80 22.07
C ARG A 96 -0.12 11.20 21.71
N SER A 97 0.28 11.42 20.45
CA SER A 97 0.70 12.75 20.01
C SER A 97 -0.46 13.74 20.10
N LYS A 98 -0.15 14.99 20.44
CA LYS A 98 -1.15 16.07 20.55
C LYS A 98 -2.00 16.26 19.27
N ILE A 99 -1.49 15.79 18.12
CA ILE A 99 -2.16 15.87 16.82
C ILE A 99 -3.46 15.05 16.78
N PHE A 100 -3.55 13.96 17.56
CA PHE A 100 -4.73 13.09 17.63
C PHE A 100 -5.55 13.27 18.92
N ALA A 101 -5.10 14.14 19.84
CA ALA A 101 -5.74 14.32 21.13
C ALA A 101 -7.03 15.16 21.04
N ASP A 102 -7.10 16.07 20.06
CA ASP A 102 -8.24 16.93 19.85
C ASP A 102 -9.12 16.40 18.70
N PRO A 103 -10.46 16.47 18.81
CA PRO A 103 -11.35 16.18 17.70
C PRO A 103 -10.97 16.98 16.46
N LEU A 104 -11.03 16.36 15.28
CA LEU A 104 -10.79 17.05 14.02
C LEU A 104 -11.78 18.22 13.88
N ASP A 105 -11.28 19.45 13.92
CA ASP A 105 -12.08 20.65 13.65
C ASP A 105 -12.44 20.73 12.17
N THR A 106 -13.62 20.24 11.83
CA THR A 106 -14.14 20.21 10.46
C THR A 106 -14.80 21.53 10.04
N SER A 107 -14.93 22.51 10.95
CA SER A 107 -15.58 23.80 10.66
C SER A 107 -14.86 24.60 9.57
N LYS A 108 -13.56 24.32 9.37
CA LYS A 108 -12.72 24.93 8.33
C LYS A 108 -13.00 24.40 6.92
N TRP A 109 -13.79 23.35 6.78
CA TRP A 109 -14.13 22.73 5.49
C TRP A 109 -15.65 22.64 5.30
N PRO A 110 -16.36 23.79 5.19
CA PRO A 110 -17.83 23.82 5.09
C PRO A 110 -18.38 23.14 3.82
N ASP A 111 -17.53 22.99 2.81
CA ASP A 111 -17.87 22.38 1.52
C ASP A 111 -17.57 20.88 1.49
N ILE A 112 -17.09 20.29 2.59
CA ILE A 112 -16.74 18.87 2.69
C ILE A 112 -17.72 18.18 3.65
N ILE A 113 -18.32 17.09 3.17
CA ILE A 113 -19.16 16.21 3.97
C ILE A 113 -18.29 15.05 4.46
N PHE A 114 -18.18 14.89 5.77
CA PHE A 114 -17.48 13.78 6.41
C PHE A 114 -18.48 12.72 6.91
N LYS A 115 -18.27 11.46 6.53
CA LYS A 115 -19.11 10.32 6.93
C LYS A 115 -18.26 9.18 7.52
N GLN A 116 -18.77 8.58 8.58
CA GLN A 116 -18.22 7.37 9.21
C GLN A 116 -19.16 6.18 9.10
N ASN A 117 -20.39 6.40 8.62
CA ASN A 117 -21.37 5.38 8.30
C ASN A 117 -21.87 5.67 6.87
N LEU A 118 -21.56 4.79 5.95
CA LEU A 118 -22.00 4.87 4.56
C LEU A 118 -23.30 4.10 4.38
N ASP A 119 -24.18 4.60 3.53
CA ASP A 119 -25.30 3.81 3.05
C ASP A 119 -24.84 2.79 1.98
N GLU A 120 -25.76 1.92 1.56
CA GLU A 120 -25.48 0.87 0.57
C GLU A 120 -25.06 1.45 -0.79
N SER A 121 -25.65 2.57 -1.22
CA SER A 121 -25.32 3.22 -2.49
C SER A 121 -23.90 3.79 -2.46
N GLU A 122 -23.53 4.43 -1.36
CA GLU A 122 -22.19 4.99 -1.15
C GLU A 122 -21.11 3.90 -1.03
N THR A 123 -21.43 2.82 -0.31
CA THR A 123 -20.55 1.65 -0.22
C THR A 123 -20.32 1.04 -1.60
N ASN A 124 -21.39 0.85 -2.39
CA ASN A 124 -21.30 0.35 -3.76
C ASN A 124 -20.53 1.30 -4.69
N PHE A 125 -20.70 2.61 -4.53
CA PHE A 125 -19.91 3.60 -5.26
C PHE A 125 -18.43 3.44 -4.94
N LEU A 126 -18.05 3.41 -3.66
CA LEU A 126 -16.64 3.30 -3.25
C LEU A 126 -15.99 2.01 -3.74
N LEU A 127 -16.68 0.87 -3.59
CA LEU A 127 -16.17 -0.44 -4.01
C LEU A 127 -15.95 -0.53 -5.52
N ASN A 128 -16.68 0.24 -6.33
CA ASN A 128 -16.56 0.22 -7.79
C ASN A 128 -15.69 1.35 -8.34
N PHE A 129 -15.69 2.51 -7.70
CA PHE A 129 -14.97 3.68 -8.17
C PHE A 129 -13.50 3.66 -7.73
N LEU A 130 -13.24 3.36 -6.46
CA LEU A 130 -11.88 3.43 -5.91
C LEU A 130 -10.92 2.49 -6.63
N PRO A 131 -11.19 1.17 -6.77
CA PRO A 131 -10.21 0.24 -7.33
C PRO A 131 -9.78 0.61 -8.77
N ASN A 132 -10.70 1.19 -9.54
CA ASN A 132 -10.47 1.67 -10.89
C ASN A 132 -9.50 2.86 -10.98
N ASN A 133 -9.37 3.65 -9.92
CA ASN A 133 -8.39 4.75 -9.85
C ASN A 133 -7.01 4.28 -9.34
N PHE A 134 -6.89 3.03 -8.87
CA PHE A 134 -5.64 2.43 -8.37
C PHE A 134 -4.99 1.44 -9.34
N ARG A 135 -5.40 1.46 -10.62
CA ARG A 135 -4.77 0.70 -11.70
C ARG A 135 -3.25 0.94 -11.80
N PHE A 136 -2.77 2.09 -11.29
CA PHE A 136 -1.35 2.49 -11.31
C PHE A 136 -0.64 2.39 -9.95
N SER A 137 -1.30 1.81 -8.95
CA SER A 137 -0.70 1.60 -7.63
C SER A 137 0.47 0.61 -7.68
N TRP A 138 1.35 0.70 -6.68
CA TRP A 138 2.60 -0.06 -6.58
C TRP A 138 2.42 -1.57 -6.61
N TYR A 139 1.23 -2.09 -6.28
CA TYR A 139 1.02 -3.52 -6.26
C TYR A 139 1.30 -4.09 -7.64
N PHE A 140 0.72 -3.55 -8.72
CA PHE A 140 0.98 -4.08 -10.08
C PHE A 140 0.65 -3.05 -11.17
N LYS A 141 1.55 -2.08 -11.43
CA LYS A 141 1.46 -1.24 -12.64
C LYS A 141 1.37 -2.07 -13.92
N GLU A 142 1.96 -3.26 -13.90
CA GLU A 142 2.00 -4.20 -15.02
C GLU A 142 0.78 -5.12 -15.11
N ILE A 143 -0.01 -5.27 -14.02
CA ILE A 143 -1.22 -6.13 -14.00
C ILE A 143 -2.36 -5.43 -13.23
N PRO A 144 -3.00 -4.43 -13.87
CA PRO A 144 -4.04 -3.61 -13.23
C PRO A 144 -5.20 -4.39 -12.63
N GLU A 145 -5.57 -5.54 -13.20
CA GLU A 145 -6.69 -6.36 -12.73
C GLU A 145 -6.41 -6.99 -11.36
N ILE A 146 -5.15 -7.32 -11.06
CA ILE A 146 -4.74 -7.86 -9.75
C ILE A 146 -4.77 -6.76 -8.71
N ALA A 147 -4.24 -5.58 -9.05
CA ALA A 147 -4.28 -4.42 -8.17
C ALA A 147 -5.75 -4.09 -7.81
N GLU A 148 -6.64 -4.03 -8.80
CA GLU A 148 -8.06 -3.76 -8.56
C GLU A 148 -8.67 -4.73 -7.53
N LYS A 149 -8.44 -6.04 -7.68
CA LYS A 149 -8.95 -7.05 -6.75
C LYS A 149 -8.45 -6.85 -5.32
N ILE A 150 -7.16 -6.57 -5.16
CA ILE A 150 -6.53 -6.32 -3.85
C ILE A 150 -7.14 -5.08 -3.19
N TYR A 151 -7.19 -3.95 -3.90
CA TYR A 151 -7.73 -2.70 -3.34
C TYR A 151 -9.21 -2.80 -3.04
N ARG A 152 -10.00 -3.42 -3.92
CA ARG A 152 -11.43 -3.68 -3.67
C ARG A 152 -11.60 -4.47 -2.39
N LYS A 153 -10.83 -5.55 -2.19
CA LYS A 153 -10.98 -6.39 -1.00
C LYS A 153 -10.52 -5.68 0.27
N TRP A 154 -9.48 -4.85 0.21
CA TRP A 154 -9.10 -4.00 1.35
C TRP A 154 -10.21 -3.04 1.75
N ILE A 155 -10.80 -2.33 0.79
CA ILE A 155 -11.87 -1.36 1.07
C ILE A 155 -13.09 -2.08 1.65
N GLU A 156 -13.47 -3.22 1.06
CA GLU A 156 -14.56 -4.07 1.56
C GLU A 156 -14.30 -4.50 3.01
N GLU A 157 -13.09 -5.00 3.31
CA GLU A 157 -12.72 -5.42 4.65
C GLU A 157 -12.59 -4.27 5.66
N ILE A 158 -12.42 -3.02 5.22
CA ILE A 158 -12.42 -1.85 6.10
C ILE A 158 -13.85 -1.40 6.39
N ILE A 159 -14.70 -1.32 5.36
CA ILE A 159 -16.06 -0.78 5.50
C ILE A 159 -16.98 -1.78 6.21
N LEU A 160 -16.83 -3.08 5.93
CA LEU A 160 -17.74 -4.13 6.40
C LEU A 160 -17.27 -4.85 7.67
N SER A 161 -16.12 -4.50 8.22
CA SER A 161 -15.60 -5.15 9.44
C SER A 161 -16.02 -4.41 10.70
N ASP A 162 -16.37 -5.17 11.75
CA ASP A 162 -16.77 -4.62 13.05
C ASP A 162 -15.64 -3.79 13.72
N ASP A 163 -14.39 -4.05 13.35
CA ASP A 163 -13.18 -3.34 13.82
C ASP A 163 -12.60 -2.36 12.78
N GLY A 164 -13.34 -2.12 11.70
CA GLY A 164 -12.99 -1.16 10.67
C GLY A 164 -13.23 0.27 11.13
N ILE A 165 -12.22 1.13 10.99
CA ILE A 165 -12.35 2.57 11.24
C ILE A 165 -12.10 3.28 9.94
N TYR A 166 -13.05 4.09 9.47
CA TYR A 166 -12.88 4.87 8.26
C TYR A 166 -13.59 6.22 8.31
N ILE A 167 -13.15 7.11 7.42
CA ILE A 167 -13.74 8.41 7.13
C ILE A 167 -13.83 8.51 5.62
N PHE A 168 -15.03 8.77 5.13
CA PHE A 168 -15.27 9.21 3.76
C PHE A 168 -15.52 10.72 3.78
N ALA A 169 -14.81 11.45 2.95
CA ALA A 169 -14.96 12.88 2.74
C ALA A 169 -15.42 13.10 1.31
N SER A 170 -16.46 13.89 1.06
CA SER A 170 -16.89 14.24 -0.30
C SER A 170 -17.14 15.73 -0.42
N ASN A 171 -16.89 16.31 -1.59
CA ASN A 171 -17.26 17.68 -1.85
C ASN A 171 -18.78 17.79 -2.03
N LYS A 172 -19.39 18.71 -1.29
CA LYS A 172 -20.83 18.97 -1.29
C LYS A 172 -21.40 19.31 -2.66
N TYR A 173 -20.60 19.90 -3.53
CA TYR A 173 -20.98 20.40 -4.85
C TYR A 173 -20.52 19.51 -6.00
N ASP A 174 -19.61 18.57 -5.73
CA ASP A 174 -19.01 17.69 -6.74
C ASP A 174 -18.66 16.33 -6.12
N SER A 175 -19.58 15.37 -6.20
CA SER A 175 -19.40 14.04 -5.63
C SER A 175 -18.29 13.21 -6.32
N SER A 176 -17.78 13.67 -7.47
CA SER A 176 -16.59 13.05 -8.08
C SER A 176 -15.30 13.41 -7.31
N LYS A 177 -15.34 14.47 -6.49
CA LYS A 177 -14.26 14.89 -5.60
C LYS A 177 -14.47 14.34 -4.20
N PHE A 178 -13.69 13.34 -3.83
CA PHE A 178 -13.77 12.71 -2.53
C PHE A 178 -12.40 12.29 -1.99
N GLY A 179 -12.36 12.02 -0.70
CA GLY A 179 -11.30 11.34 -0.01
C GLY A 179 -11.84 10.14 0.77
N PHE A 180 -11.07 9.07 0.85
CA PHE A 180 -11.33 7.97 1.77
C PHE A 180 -10.08 7.71 2.59
N PHE A 181 -10.30 7.52 3.88
CA PHE A 181 -9.29 7.16 4.86
C PHE A 181 -9.83 5.99 5.66
N GLY A 182 -9.08 4.91 5.80
CA GLY A 182 -9.57 3.75 6.54
C GLY A 182 -8.49 2.84 7.08
N ALA A 183 -8.81 2.05 8.09
CA ALA A 183 -7.91 1.08 8.68
C ALA A 183 -8.70 -0.07 9.29
N LYS A 184 -8.04 -1.21 9.41
CA LYS A 184 -8.54 -2.40 10.10
C LYS A 184 -7.54 -2.79 11.18
N ASN A 185 -8.02 -3.30 12.31
CA ASN A 185 -7.20 -3.85 13.40
C ASN A 185 -6.19 -2.84 13.99
N VAL A 186 -6.69 -1.71 14.49
CA VAL A 186 -5.93 -0.50 14.91
C VAL A 186 -5.07 -0.72 16.17
N ASN A 187 -5.03 -1.93 16.74
CA ASN A 187 -4.42 -2.20 18.03
C ASN A 187 -2.92 -1.81 18.15
N PHE A 188 -2.16 -1.79 17.04
CA PHE A 188 -0.72 -1.39 17.09
C PHE A 188 -0.17 -0.66 15.85
N SER A 189 -0.82 -0.77 14.68
CA SER A 189 -0.44 -0.01 13.49
C SER A 189 -1.59 0.03 12.51
N ALA A 190 -2.15 1.21 12.25
CA ALA A 190 -3.10 1.37 11.17
C ALA A 190 -2.32 1.59 9.85
N ARG A 191 -2.56 0.71 8.87
CA ARG A 191 -2.17 0.97 7.48
C ARG A 191 -3.29 1.76 6.86
N PHE A 192 -3.03 3.04 6.57
CA PHE A 192 -4.01 3.95 6.01
C PHE A 192 -3.85 3.99 4.49
N PRO A 193 -4.79 3.49 3.70
CA PRO A 193 -4.94 3.95 2.34
C PRO A 193 -5.52 5.37 2.43
N LEU A 194 -4.67 6.37 2.25
CA LEU A 194 -5.11 7.74 2.02
C LEU A 194 -5.45 7.84 0.53
N MET A 195 -6.74 7.94 0.22
CA MET A 195 -7.23 7.92 -1.16
C MET A 195 -7.91 9.26 -1.45
N PHE A 196 -7.52 9.91 -2.53
CA PHE A 196 -8.19 11.11 -3.04
C PHE A 196 -8.49 10.92 -4.52
N SER A 197 -9.67 11.32 -4.96
CA SER A 197 -9.90 11.60 -6.38
C SER A 197 -9.03 12.80 -6.78
N GLN A 198 -8.24 12.68 -7.84
CA GLN A 198 -7.57 13.85 -8.40
C GLN A 198 -8.62 14.85 -8.88
N GLY A 199 -8.41 16.13 -8.57
CA GLY A 199 -9.09 17.28 -9.17
C GLY A 199 -8.12 18.03 -10.06
#